data_AF-A0A2K8T7E4-F1
#
_entry.id   AF-A0A2K8T7E4-F1
#
_cell.length_a   1.000
_cell.length_b   1.000
_cell.length_c   1.000
_cell.angle_alpha   90.00
_cell.angle_beta   90.00
_cell.angle_gamma   90.00
#
_symmetry.space_group_name_H-M   'P 1'
#
loop_
_entity.id
_entity.type
_entity.pdbx_description
1 polymer ?
#
loop_
_entity_poly.entity_id
_entity_poly.type
_entity_poly.pdbx_seq_one_letter_code
_entity_poly.pdbx_strand_id
1 'polypeptide(L)'
;MPKTWNIKIDNYFQANPNCIIATAHVDSFPIDLPLEPNIREPNRKSATYRQIFDSLTTEPAKFFSRHSGIVLSANKANKSKNKTELELEILEASEGGSDGIINGAHTVLAFEQAKNYKYDLTQARVKVTIHIGLTEESAKDIALASNTTTPVDSRSKVNARGDYKFIKQYLAQLERAEDRKFRIAYYQNQSGAPRNAQCNVKIIRNS
;
A
#
# COMPACT_ATOMS: atom_id res chain seq x y z
N MET A 1 -0.33 -20.08 3.27
CA MET A 1 -0.85 -19.93 4.64
C MET A 1 -0.87 -18.45 4.88
N PRO A 2 -2.05 -17.88 5.23
CA PRO A 2 -2.19 -16.45 5.44
C PRO A 2 -1.14 -15.98 6.43
N LYS A 3 -0.46 -14.89 6.10
CA LYS A 3 0.56 -14.31 6.97
C LYS A 3 -0.08 -13.28 7.90
N THR A 4 0.49 -13.17 9.09
CA THR A 4 0.04 -12.22 10.10
C THR A 4 1.04 -11.09 10.28
N TRP A 5 0.54 -9.87 10.42
CA TRP A 5 1.32 -8.68 10.74
C TRP A 5 0.80 -8.04 12.02
N ASN A 6 1.71 -7.66 12.90
CA ASN A 6 1.36 -6.96 14.13
C ASN A 6 1.63 -5.46 13.97
N ILE A 7 0.64 -4.65 14.29
CA ILE A 7 0.76 -3.19 14.33
C ILE A 7 0.59 -2.74 15.77
N LYS A 8 1.65 -2.17 16.36
CA LYS A 8 1.57 -1.51 17.67
C LYS A 8 0.80 -0.20 17.56
N ILE A 9 -0.10 0.02 18.50
CA ILE A 9 -1.04 1.13 18.52
C ILE A 9 -1.15 1.77 19.90
N ASP A 10 -1.43 3.08 19.93
CA ASP A 10 -1.83 3.78 21.16
C ASP A 10 -3.32 3.56 21.44
N ASN A 11 -4.14 3.59 20.39
CA ASN A 11 -5.58 3.44 20.47
C ASN A 11 -6.16 3.00 19.13
N TYR A 12 -7.40 2.53 19.18
CA TYR A 12 -8.22 2.30 18.01
C TYR A 12 -9.70 2.59 18.32
N PHE A 13 -10.48 2.80 17.27
CA PHE A 13 -11.93 2.72 17.35
C PHE A 13 -12.48 1.89 16.18
N GLN A 14 -13.57 1.17 16.45
CA GLN A 14 -14.29 0.41 15.43
C GLN A 14 -15.26 1.38 14.73
N ALA A 15 -14.90 1.83 13.52
CA ALA A 15 -15.73 2.78 12.76
C ALA A 15 -17.02 2.14 12.25
N ASN A 16 -16.95 0.86 11.88
CA ASN A 16 -18.08 -0.03 11.57
C ASN A 16 -17.60 -1.49 11.69
N PRO A 17 -18.46 -2.53 11.56
CA PRO A 17 -18.04 -3.93 11.73
C PRO A 17 -16.82 -4.36 10.91
N ASN A 18 -16.63 -3.75 9.74
CA ASN A 18 -15.56 -4.07 8.79
C ASN A 18 -14.52 -2.95 8.64
N CYS A 19 -14.43 -2.03 9.62
CA CYS A 19 -13.49 -0.92 9.57
C CYS A 19 -12.96 -0.55 10.96
N ILE A 20 -11.64 -0.57 11.12
CA ILE A 20 -10.92 -0.10 12.30
C ILE A 20 -10.09 1.12 11.91
N ILE A 21 -10.09 2.15 12.76
CA ILE A 21 -9.17 3.27 12.63
C ILE A 21 -8.29 3.30 13.89
N ALA A 22 -6.98 3.35 13.70
CA ALA A 22 -6.01 3.25 14.78
C ALA A 22 -4.91 4.31 14.69
N THR A 23 -4.32 4.63 15.84
CA THR A 23 -3.11 5.44 15.97
C THR A 23 -1.92 4.50 16.14
N ALA A 24 -1.13 4.30 15.09
CA ALA A 24 -0.04 3.33 15.07
C ALA A 24 1.33 3.96 15.33
N HIS A 25 2.21 3.17 15.94
CA HIS A 25 3.61 3.50 16.20
C HIS A 25 4.44 3.34 14.93
N VAL A 26 5.19 4.37 14.55
CA VAL A 26 5.97 4.37 13.30
C VAL A 26 7.28 3.59 13.42
N ASP A 27 7.96 3.70 14.55
CA ASP A 27 9.22 3.00 14.87
C ASP A 27 9.10 1.47 14.76
N SER A 28 7.94 0.91 15.13
CA SER A 28 7.65 -0.52 15.01
C SER A 28 6.73 -0.88 13.83
N PHE A 29 6.34 0.07 12.99
CA PHE A 29 5.43 -0.22 11.88
C PHE A 29 6.05 -1.22 10.89
N PRO A 30 5.31 -2.26 10.45
CA PRO A 30 5.81 -3.23 9.48
C PRO A 30 6.05 -2.58 8.11
N ILE A 31 7.22 -2.83 7.53
CA ILE A 31 7.66 -2.23 6.25
C ILE A 31 7.53 -3.19 5.07
N ASP A 32 7.15 -4.44 5.33
CA ASP A 32 7.08 -5.54 4.36
C ASP A 32 5.64 -5.99 4.06
N LEU A 33 4.64 -5.19 4.48
CA LEU A 33 3.25 -5.39 4.09
C LEU A 33 3.11 -5.40 2.56
N PRO A 34 2.25 -6.26 1.98
CA PRO A 34 2.00 -6.26 0.55
C PRO A 34 1.58 -4.87 0.05
N LEU A 35 2.12 -4.47 -1.10
CA LEU A 35 1.77 -3.19 -1.75
C LEU A 35 0.51 -3.30 -2.61
N GLU A 36 -0.03 -4.49 -2.79
CA GLU A 36 -1.35 -4.69 -3.39
C GLU A 36 -2.41 -4.35 -2.32
N PRO A 37 -3.51 -3.68 -2.68
CA PRO A 37 -4.00 -3.33 -4.01
C PRO A 37 -3.62 -1.90 -4.46
N ASN A 38 -2.55 -1.28 -3.96
CA ASN A 38 -2.18 0.10 -4.33
C ASN A 38 -2.09 0.27 -5.86
N ILE A 39 -2.54 1.41 -6.36
CA ILE A 39 -2.59 1.70 -7.80
C ILE A 39 -1.31 2.36 -8.35
N ARG A 40 -0.29 2.59 -7.52
CA ARG A 40 1.01 3.11 -7.96
C ARG A 40 2.17 2.60 -7.10
N GLU A 41 3.34 2.44 -7.71
CA GLU A 41 4.56 2.12 -6.94
C GLU A 41 5.04 3.34 -6.15
N PRO A 42 5.55 3.14 -4.93
CA PRO A 42 6.18 4.22 -4.19
C PRO A 42 7.51 4.63 -4.82
N ASN A 43 7.73 5.95 -4.96
CA ASN A 43 8.91 6.50 -5.63
C ASN A 43 9.66 7.50 -4.74
N ARG A 44 10.91 7.17 -4.38
CA ARG A 44 11.80 8.01 -3.54
C ARG A 44 12.13 9.37 -4.16
N LYS A 45 12.00 9.51 -5.49
CA LYS A 45 12.25 10.78 -6.19
C LYS A 45 11.02 11.67 -6.27
N SER A 46 9.84 11.19 -5.87
CA SER A 46 8.61 11.97 -5.94
C SER A 46 8.60 13.10 -4.90
N ALA A 47 7.96 14.22 -5.24
CA ALA A 47 7.76 15.33 -4.30
C ALA A 47 7.00 14.88 -3.04
N THR A 48 5.96 14.07 -3.22
CA THR A 48 5.17 13.49 -2.11
C THR A 48 6.04 12.68 -1.16
N TYR A 49 6.91 11.79 -1.66
CA TYR A 49 7.83 11.06 -0.79
C TYR A 49 8.73 12.00 0.00
N ARG A 50 9.35 12.98 -0.66
CA ARG A 50 10.28 13.92 -0.02
C ARG A 50 9.60 14.70 1.10
N GLN A 51 8.37 15.19 0.87
CA GLN A 51 7.58 15.88 1.89
C GLN A 51 7.24 14.99 3.08
N ILE A 52 6.85 13.73 2.83
CA ILE A 52 6.56 12.77 3.91
C ILE A 52 7.82 12.48 4.72
N PHE A 53 8.93 12.21 4.04
CA PHE A 53 10.20 11.89 4.67
C PHE A 53 10.74 13.06 5.50
N ASP A 54 10.66 14.28 4.97
CA ASP A 54 11.06 15.50 5.68
C ASP A 54 10.20 15.73 6.93
N SER A 55 8.87 15.67 6.80
CA SER A 55 7.93 15.79 7.93
C SER A 55 8.19 14.74 9.02
N LEU A 56 8.47 13.50 8.61
CA LEU A 56 8.77 12.40 9.54
C LEU A 56 10.06 12.61 10.32
N THR A 57 11.09 13.15 9.68
CA THR A 57 12.45 13.23 10.24
C THR A 57 12.75 14.55 10.93
N THR A 58 12.04 15.63 10.59
CA THR A 58 12.22 16.96 11.21
C THR A 58 11.26 17.22 12.36
N GLU A 59 10.00 16.76 12.25
CA GLU A 59 8.97 17.00 13.26
C GLU A 59 8.15 15.72 13.56
N PRO A 60 8.78 14.62 14.02
CA PRO A 60 8.12 13.31 14.20
C PRO A 60 6.87 13.38 15.09
N ALA A 61 6.89 14.18 16.17
CA ALA A 61 5.76 14.35 17.07
C ALA A 61 4.51 14.98 16.40
N LYS A 62 4.68 15.72 15.30
CA LYS A 62 3.57 16.32 14.52
C LYS A 62 3.18 15.47 13.30
N PHE A 63 3.83 14.32 13.09
CA PHE A 63 3.60 13.49 11.91
C PHE A 63 2.13 13.06 11.77
N PHE A 64 1.49 12.69 12.89
CA PHE A 64 0.09 12.27 12.92
C PHE A 64 -0.88 13.33 12.40
N SER A 65 -0.66 14.60 12.77
CA SER A 65 -1.55 15.70 12.36
C SER A 65 -1.28 16.20 10.95
N ARG A 66 -0.06 16.03 10.44
CA ARG A 66 0.37 16.49 9.11
C ARG A 66 0.10 15.49 7.98
N HIS A 67 -0.07 14.20 8.30
CA HIS A 67 -0.26 13.17 7.28
C HIS A 67 -1.65 12.54 7.30
N SER A 68 -2.18 12.29 6.09
CA SER A 68 -3.50 11.70 5.86
C SER A 68 -3.63 10.27 6.41
N GLY A 69 -2.51 9.59 6.64
CA GLY A 69 -2.43 8.24 7.19
C GLY A 69 -2.11 7.17 6.15
N ILE A 70 -2.36 5.92 6.54
CA ILE A 70 -2.22 4.71 5.73
C ILE A 70 -3.60 4.05 5.65
N VAL A 71 -3.97 3.54 4.49
CA VAL A 71 -5.21 2.77 4.29
C VAL A 71 -4.81 1.35 3.91
N LEU A 72 -5.34 0.37 4.65
CA LEU A 72 -5.04 -1.05 4.51
C LEU A 72 -6.33 -1.86 4.25
N SER A 73 -6.19 -2.96 3.50
CA SER A 73 -7.11 -4.10 3.53
C SER A 73 -6.48 -5.25 4.31
N ALA A 74 -7.31 -5.99 5.05
CA ALA A 74 -6.95 -7.23 5.71
C ALA A 74 -8.11 -8.23 5.66
N ASN A 75 -7.81 -9.52 5.60
CA ASN A 75 -8.83 -10.56 5.69
C ASN A 75 -9.47 -10.57 7.09
N LYS A 76 -8.63 -10.44 8.13
CA LYS A 76 -9.07 -10.32 9.52
C LYS A 76 -8.20 -9.34 10.29
N ALA A 77 -8.78 -8.75 11.33
CA ALA A 77 -8.07 -7.92 12.28
C ALA A 77 -8.45 -8.31 13.71
N ASN A 78 -7.52 -8.95 14.42
CA ASN A 78 -7.68 -9.34 15.81
C ASN A 78 -7.05 -8.29 16.73
N LYS A 79 -7.64 -8.12 17.90
CA LYS A 79 -7.14 -7.22 18.93
C LYS A 79 -6.37 -8.04 19.96
N SER A 80 -5.17 -7.59 20.31
CA SER A 80 -4.45 -8.10 21.48
C SER A 80 -5.28 -7.90 22.76
N LYS A 81 -5.06 -8.77 23.76
CA LYS A 81 -5.79 -8.73 25.05
C LYS A 81 -5.64 -7.39 25.77
N ASN A 82 -4.48 -6.77 25.66
CA ASN A 82 -4.15 -5.47 26.26
C ASN A 82 -4.48 -4.27 25.35
N LYS A 83 -5.02 -4.51 24.15
CA LYS A 83 -5.42 -3.46 23.17
C LYS A 83 -4.27 -2.57 22.69
N THR A 84 -3.02 -2.98 22.85
CA THR A 84 -1.85 -2.22 22.38
C THR A 84 -1.38 -2.64 21.00
N GLU A 85 -1.95 -3.71 20.45
CA GLU A 85 -1.57 -4.27 19.15
C GLU A 85 -2.80 -4.75 18.37
N LEU A 86 -2.74 -4.58 17.04
CA LEU A 86 -3.64 -5.19 16.07
C LEU A 86 -2.88 -6.25 15.29
N GLU A 87 -3.40 -7.48 15.29
CA GLU A 87 -2.90 -8.57 14.47
C GLU A 87 -3.75 -8.65 13.20
N LEU A 88 -3.12 -8.46 12.05
CA LEU A 88 -3.77 -8.46 10.75
C LEU A 88 -3.45 -9.74 10.00
N GLU A 89 -4.47 -10.49 9.62
CA GLU A 89 -4.35 -11.60 8.66
C GLU A 89 -4.49 -11.01 7.25
N ILE A 90 -3.45 -11.19 6.41
CA ILE A 90 -3.41 -10.64 5.05
C ILE A 90 -3.37 -11.81 4.05
N LEU A 91 -4.29 -11.80 3.09
CA LEU A 91 -4.30 -12.74 1.96
C LEU A 91 -3.62 -12.11 0.74
N GLU A 92 -2.48 -12.70 0.33
CA GLU A 92 -1.82 -12.34 -0.93
C GLU A 92 -2.58 -12.92 -2.15
N ALA A 93 -2.27 -12.44 -3.37
CA ALA A 93 -2.89 -12.91 -4.62
C ALA A 93 -2.79 -14.43 -4.83
N SER A 94 -1.69 -15.05 -4.41
CA SER A 94 -1.53 -16.51 -4.47
C SER A 94 -2.49 -17.29 -3.56
N GLU A 95 -3.12 -16.60 -2.62
CA GLU A 95 -4.03 -17.16 -1.61
C GLU A 95 -5.49 -16.76 -1.87
N GLY A 96 -5.76 -16.16 -3.04
CA GLY A 96 -7.10 -15.70 -3.43
C GLY A 96 -7.52 -14.35 -2.84
N GLY A 97 -6.59 -13.59 -2.27
CA GLY A 97 -6.84 -12.25 -1.74
C GLY A 97 -6.09 -11.15 -2.47
N SER A 98 -6.30 -9.90 -2.06
CA SER A 98 -5.51 -8.75 -2.52
C SER A 98 -5.38 -7.76 -1.36
N ASP A 99 -5.08 -8.30 -0.18
CA ASP A 99 -4.93 -7.54 1.05
C ASP A 99 -3.56 -6.87 1.12
N GLY A 100 -3.50 -5.74 1.82
CA GLY A 100 -2.27 -4.97 1.99
C GLY A 100 -2.52 -3.47 1.92
N ILE A 101 -1.54 -2.73 1.41
CA ILE A 101 -1.56 -1.26 1.39
C ILE A 101 -2.42 -0.77 0.22
N ILE A 102 -3.60 -0.24 0.53
CA ILE A 102 -4.47 0.45 -0.42
C ILE A 102 -3.91 1.85 -0.73
N ASN A 103 -3.50 2.59 0.31
CA ASN A 103 -2.90 3.92 0.20
C ASN A 103 -1.85 4.14 1.30
N GLY A 104 -0.86 5.01 1.05
CA GLY A 104 0.22 5.28 1.99
C GLY A 104 1.52 4.51 1.70
N ALA A 105 1.68 3.88 0.54
CA ALA A 105 2.92 3.17 0.18
C ALA A 105 4.17 4.08 0.22
N HIS A 106 4.03 5.38 -0.12
CA HIS A 106 5.12 6.35 0.02
C HIS A 106 5.47 6.63 1.49
N THR A 107 4.47 6.56 2.36
CA THR A 107 4.63 6.71 3.81
C THR A 107 5.40 5.54 4.41
N VAL A 108 5.03 4.30 4.04
CA VAL A 108 5.74 3.09 4.49
C VAL A 108 7.18 3.08 3.95
N LEU A 109 7.40 3.51 2.70
CA LEU A 109 8.74 3.69 2.15
C LEU A 109 9.56 4.74 2.92
N ALA A 110 8.94 5.81 3.40
CA ALA A 110 9.60 6.79 4.24
C ALA A 110 9.99 6.20 5.61
N PHE A 111 9.14 5.34 6.19
CA PHE A 111 9.46 4.63 7.43
C PHE A 111 10.68 3.73 7.27
N GLU A 112 10.73 2.92 6.21
CA GLU A 112 11.89 2.08 5.91
C GLU A 112 13.17 2.91 5.83
N GLN A 113 13.14 4.01 5.06
CA GLN A 113 14.33 4.83 4.88
C GLN A 113 14.76 5.55 6.16
N ALA A 114 13.81 6.05 6.95
CA ALA A 114 14.12 6.72 8.20
C ALA A 114 14.75 5.74 9.22
N LYS A 115 14.25 4.49 9.27
CA LYS A 115 14.85 3.42 10.08
C LYS A 115 16.26 3.07 9.60
N ASN A 116 16.47 2.94 8.29
CA ASN A 116 17.79 2.65 7.71
C ASN A 116 18.82 3.75 8.03
N TYR A 117 18.39 5.02 8.04
CA TYR A 117 19.22 6.16 8.45
C TYR A 117 19.25 6.41 9.96
N LYS A 118 18.62 5.54 10.77
CA LYS A 118 18.64 5.58 12.23
C LYS A 118 18.08 6.88 12.84
N TYR A 119 17.07 7.47 12.21
CA TYR A 119 16.32 8.57 12.83
C TYR A 119 15.55 8.06 14.06
N ASP A 120 15.41 8.90 15.08
CA ASP A 120 14.53 8.62 16.21
C ASP A 120 13.06 8.83 15.80
N LEU A 121 12.30 7.73 15.80
CA LEU A 121 10.89 7.68 15.41
C LEU A 121 9.96 7.38 16.60
N THR A 122 10.48 7.36 17.83
CA THR A 122 9.72 6.95 19.03
C THR A 122 8.50 7.85 19.31
N GLN A 123 8.58 9.12 18.92
CA GLN A 123 7.49 10.10 19.03
C GLN A 123 6.57 10.15 17.79
N ALA A 124 6.91 9.43 16.72
CA ALA A 124 6.13 9.45 15.49
C ALA A 124 4.93 8.50 15.58
N ARG A 125 3.75 9.04 15.21
CA ARG A 125 2.49 8.30 15.13
C ARG A 125 1.83 8.52 13.78
N VAL A 126 1.16 7.50 13.27
CA VAL A 126 0.43 7.55 12.00
C VAL A 126 -0.99 7.03 12.15
N LYS A 127 -1.94 7.70 11.51
CA LYS A 127 -3.32 7.21 11.40
C LYS A 127 -3.36 6.03 10.44
N VAL A 128 -3.98 4.92 10.83
CA VAL A 128 -4.15 3.74 9.98
C VAL A 128 -5.63 3.40 9.91
N THR A 129 -6.19 3.38 8.70
CA THR A 129 -7.55 2.90 8.44
C THR A 129 -7.46 1.49 7.87
N ILE A 130 -8.10 0.52 8.52
CA ILE A 130 -8.04 -0.90 8.17
C ILE A 130 -9.44 -1.35 7.78
N HIS A 131 -9.63 -1.69 6.51
CA HIS A 131 -10.84 -2.31 6.00
C HIS A 131 -10.71 -3.84 6.08
N ILE A 132 -11.73 -4.51 6.58
CA ILE A 132 -11.72 -5.95 6.86
C ILE A 132 -12.60 -6.69 5.86
N GLY A 133 -12.09 -7.76 5.26
CA GLY A 133 -12.84 -8.67 4.39
C GLY A 133 -13.28 -8.03 3.07
N LEU A 134 -12.47 -7.14 2.50
CA LEU A 134 -12.78 -6.54 1.20
C LEU A 134 -12.60 -7.56 0.07
N THR A 135 -13.44 -7.45 -0.95
CA THR A 135 -13.18 -8.07 -2.25
C THR A 135 -12.08 -7.30 -2.99
N GLU A 136 -11.42 -7.95 -3.96
CA GLU A 136 -10.42 -7.30 -4.80
C GLU A 136 -10.98 -6.05 -5.51
N GLU A 137 -12.23 -6.12 -5.99
CA GLU A 137 -12.93 -5.00 -6.64
C GLU A 137 -13.15 -3.83 -5.66
N SER A 138 -13.70 -4.11 -4.47
CA SER A 138 -13.92 -3.06 -3.46
C SER A 138 -12.62 -2.42 -2.98
N ALA A 139 -11.55 -3.20 -2.85
CA ALA A 139 -10.25 -2.69 -2.44
C ALA A 139 -9.64 -1.77 -3.52
N LYS A 140 -9.83 -2.10 -4.81
CA LYS A 140 -9.46 -1.22 -5.94
C LYS A 140 -10.28 0.06 -5.98
N ASP A 141 -11.59 -0.01 -5.76
CA ASP A 141 -12.45 1.17 -5.72
C ASP A 141 -12.04 2.15 -4.63
N ILE A 142 -11.74 1.64 -3.44
CA ILE A 142 -11.21 2.46 -2.34
C ILE A 142 -9.84 3.03 -2.69
N ALA A 143 -8.98 2.26 -3.37
CA ALA A 143 -7.69 2.76 -3.84
C ALA A 143 -7.86 3.93 -4.84
N LEU A 144 -8.80 3.84 -5.78
CA LEU A 144 -9.13 4.90 -6.72
C LEU A 144 -9.68 6.14 -6.02
N ALA A 145 -10.63 5.96 -5.10
CA ALA A 145 -11.25 7.05 -4.34
C ALA A 145 -10.24 7.78 -3.42
N SER A 146 -9.32 7.03 -2.81
CA SER A 146 -8.27 7.57 -1.92
C SER A 146 -7.24 8.44 -2.63
N ASN A 147 -7.19 8.42 -3.98
CA ASN A 147 -6.27 9.20 -4.80
C ASN A 147 -6.96 10.37 -5.53
N THR A 148 -8.08 10.88 -5.00
CA THR A 148 -8.80 12.04 -5.57
C THR A 148 -8.15 13.39 -5.24
N THR A 149 -7.43 13.51 -4.11
CA THR A 149 -6.83 14.77 -3.63
C THR A 149 -5.44 15.07 -4.20
N THR A 150 -4.68 14.03 -4.58
CA THR A 150 -3.45 14.14 -5.40
C THR A 150 -3.52 13.07 -6.48
N PRO A 151 -4.01 13.42 -7.68
CA PRO A 151 -4.35 12.44 -8.70
C PRO A 151 -3.14 11.61 -9.13
N VAL A 152 -3.27 10.29 -9.07
CA VAL A 152 -2.39 9.40 -9.83
C VAL A 152 -2.66 9.56 -11.33
N ASP A 153 -1.64 9.27 -12.16
CA ASP A 153 -1.76 9.37 -13.62
C ASP A 153 -3.00 8.62 -14.14
N SER A 154 -3.63 9.15 -15.19
CA SER A 154 -4.84 8.56 -15.79
C SER A 154 -4.66 7.10 -16.19
N ARG A 155 -3.48 6.72 -16.72
CA ARG A 155 -3.13 5.33 -17.05
C ARG A 155 -3.23 4.37 -15.86
N SER A 156 -2.83 4.78 -14.66
CA SER A 156 -2.92 3.96 -13.45
C SER A 156 -4.38 3.66 -13.10
N LYS A 157 -5.25 4.67 -13.27
CA LYS A 157 -6.70 4.54 -13.02
C LYS A 157 -7.34 3.58 -14.03
N VAL A 158 -7.03 3.77 -15.31
CA VAL A 158 -7.54 2.93 -16.41
C VAL A 158 -7.05 1.48 -16.25
N ASN A 159 -5.80 1.27 -15.86
CA ASN A 159 -5.26 -0.05 -15.58
C ASN A 159 -5.96 -0.73 -14.39
N ALA A 160 -6.16 -0.01 -13.28
CA ALA A 160 -6.81 -0.53 -12.09
C ALA A 160 -8.27 -0.95 -12.33
N ARG A 161 -8.99 -0.25 -13.22
CA ARG A 161 -10.36 -0.63 -13.65
C ARG A 161 -10.40 -1.87 -14.55
N GLY A 162 -9.25 -2.36 -15.01
CA GLY A 162 -9.17 -3.51 -15.91
C GLY A 162 -9.35 -3.16 -17.39
N ASP A 163 -9.49 -1.89 -17.75
CA ASP A 163 -9.73 -1.43 -19.12
C ASP A 163 -8.60 -1.84 -20.09
N TYR A 164 -7.38 -2.06 -19.57
CA TYR A 164 -6.24 -2.54 -20.36
C TYR A 164 -6.20 -4.05 -20.59
N LYS A 165 -7.18 -4.82 -20.10
CA LYS A 165 -7.17 -6.29 -20.24
C LYS A 165 -7.07 -6.73 -21.70
N PHE A 166 -7.85 -6.13 -22.60
CA PHE A 166 -7.83 -6.47 -24.02
C PHE A 166 -6.48 -6.10 -24.67
N ILE A 167 -5.92 -4.93 -24.35
CA ILE A 167 -4.63 -4.47 -24.87
C ILE A 167 -3.51 -5.42 -24.42
N LYS A 168 -3.50 -5.81 -23.15
CA LYS A 168 -2.52 -6.75 -22.60
C LYS A 168 -2.61 -8.13 -23.27
N GLN A 169 -3.83 -8.62 -23.52
CA GLN A 169 -4.05 -9.89 -24.22
C GLN A 169 -3.57 -9.83 -25.67
N TYR A 170 -3.88 -8.75 -26.38
CA TYR A 170 -3.46 -8.53 -27.77
C TYR A 170 -1.94 -8.43 -27.88
N LEU A 171 -1.30 -7.64 -27.01
CA LEU A 171 0.16 -7.52 -26.97
C LEU A 171 0.82 -8.86 -26.67
N ALA A 172 0.28 -9.66 -25.74
CA ALA A 172 0.80 -11.00 -25.47
C ALA A 172 0.66 -11.97 -26.66
N GLN A 173 -0.30 -11.75 -27.57
CA GLN A 173 -0.38 -12.48 -28.83
C GLN A 173 0.70 -11.99 -29.82
N LEU A 174 0.86 -10.68 -29.96
CA LEU A 174 1.89 -10.09 -30.82
C LEU A 174 3.31 -10.49 -30.39
N GLU A 175 3.62 -10.45 -29.09
CA GLU A 175 4.94 -10.85 -28.58
C GLU A 175 5.30 -12.30 -28.93
N ARG A 176 4.30 -13.18 -29.02
CA ARG A 176 4.49 -14.59 -29.42
C ARG A 176 4.66 -14.73 -30.94
N ALA A 177 3.92 -13.93 -31.71
CA ALA A 177 3.99 -13.97 -33.17
C ALA A 177 5.30 -13.35 -33.71
N GLU A 178 5.79 -12.30 -33.07
CA GLU A 178 6.94 -11.51 -33.55
C GLU A 178 8.27 -11.84 -32.84
N ASP A 179 8.26 -12.80 -31.90
CA ASP A 179 9.40 -13.15 -31.03
C ASP A 179 10.11 -11.91 -30.42
N ARG A 180 9.30 -10.92 -30.04
CA ARG A 180 9.76 -9.63 -29.52
C ARG A 180 9.00 -9.28 -28.25
N LYS A 181 9.69 -8.69 -27.28
CA LYS A 181 9.07 -8.14 -26.06
C LYS A 181 8.82 -6.65 -26.17
N PHE A 182 7.62 -6.21 -25.79
CA PHE A 182 7.29 -4.78 -25.70
C PHE A 182 7.53 -4.25 -24.29
N ARG A 183 8.12 -3.06 -24.19
CA ARG A 183 8.31 -2.36 -22.91
C ARG A 183 7.21 -1.32 -22.73
N ILE A 184 6.18 -1.68 -21.98
CA ILE A 184 4.99 -0.84 -21.79
C ILE A 184 4.77 -0.61 -20.29
N ALA A 185 4.61 0.66 -19.91
CA ALA A 185 4.27 1.07 -18.55
C ALA A 185 2.76 1.34 -18.46
N TYR A 186 2.03 0.47 -17.76
CA TYR A 186 0.58 0.55 -17.58
C TYR A 186 0.19 1.43 -16.38
N TYR A 187 1.10 1.67 -15.45
CA TYR A 187 0.85 2.47 -14.25
C TYR A 187 2.04 3.36 -13.90
N GLN A 188 1.78 4.36 -13.05
CA GLN A 188 2.73 5.36 -12.61
C GLN A 188 3.87 4.73 -11.80
N ASN A 189 5.10 5.17 -12.08
CA ASN A 189 6.35 4.67 -11.48
C ASN A 189 6.70 3.20 -11.77
N GLN A 190 6.04 2.53 -12.73
CA GLN A 190 6.31 1.12 -13.04
C GLN A 190 7.78 0.85 -13.36
N SER A 191 8.43 0.02 -12.52
CA SER A 191 9.84 -0.35 -12.63
C SER A 191 10.09 -1.77 -13.19
N GLY A 192 9.03 -2.54 -13.53
CA GLY A 192 9.15 -3.89 -14.10
C GLY A 192 7.83 -4.52 -14.57
N ALA A 193 7.84 -5.83 -14.87
CA ALA A 193 6.62 -6.59 -15.18
C ALA A 193 5.86 -6.98 -13.89
N PRO A 194 4.56 -6.68 -13.77
CA PRO A 194 3.76 -7.05 -12.60
C PRO A 194 3.55 -8.57 -12.52
N ARG A 195 3.37 -9.12 -11.32
CA ARG A 195 3.08 -10.55 -11.11
C ARG A 195 1.66 -10.95 -11.51
N ASN A 196 0.71 -10.01 -11.48
CA ASN A 196 -0.68 -10.22 -11.89
C ASN A 196 -1.00 -9.31 -13.10
N ALA A 197 -1.80 -9.81 -14.05
CA ALA A 197 -2.20 -9.09 -15.27
C ALA A 197 -2.96 -7.79 -14.99
N GLN A 198 -3.55 -7.61 -13.80
CA GLN A 198 -4.21 -6.37 -13.36
C GLN A 198 -3.40 -5.59 -12.31
N CYS A 199 -2.20 -6.06 -11.96
CA CYS A 199 -1.40 -5.47 -10.89
C CYS A 199 -0.77 -4.14 -11.28
N ASN A 200 -0.66 -3.27 -10.27
CA ASN A 200 -0.13 -1.91 -10.35
C ASN A 200 1.19 -1.72 -9.58
N VAL A 201 1.75 -2.76 -8.96
CA VAL A 201 3.01 -2.65 -8.20
C VAL A 201 3.79 -3.96 -8.24
N LYS A 202 5.13 -3.88 -8.35
CA LYS A 202 6.05 -4.99 -8.13
C LYS A 202 6.42 -5.08 -6.64
N ILE A 203 6.35 -6.28 -6.07
CA ILE A 203 6.93 -6.54 -4.75
C ILE A 203 8.46 -6.46 -4.88
N ILE A 204 9.07 -5.42 -4.30
CA ILE A 204 10.53 -5.37 -4.14
C ILE A 204 10.86 -6.20 -2.89
N ARG A 205 11.26 -7.48 -3.08
CA ARG A 205 11.99 -8.19 -2.03
C ARG A 205 13.46 -7.85 -2.22
N ASN A 206 14.04 -7.07 -1.31
CA ASN A 206 15.48 -6.96 -1.23
C ASN A 206 16.03 -8.34 -0.81
N SER A 207 16.97 -8.84 -1.62
CA SER A 207 17.78 -10.02 -1.30
C SER A 207 18.82 -9.63 -0.25
#